data_AF-A0A821M217-F1
#
_entry.id   AF-A0A821M217-F1
#
_cell.length_a   1.000
_cell.length_b   1.000
_cell.length_c   1.000
_cell.angle_alpha   90.00
_cell.angle_beta   90.00
_cell.angle_gamma   90.00
#
_symmetry.space_group_name_H-M   'P 1'
#
loop_
_entity.id
_entity.type
_entity.pdbx_description
1 polymer ?
#
loop_
_entity_poly.entity_id
_entity_poly.type
_entity_poly.pdbx_seq_one_letter_code
_entity_poly.pdbx_strand_id
1 'polypeptide(L)'
;SFFYTKRSNIWLCAVAKQNINAAMVFEFLNKMIDVMQSYFGKISEENVKNNFVLIYELLDEVLDFGYPQNSDTGVLKTFITQQGVRPVTREEQTNVTSAVTGQIGWRREGIKYRRNELFLDVIESVNLLMSQQGQVLSTHVAGRVVMKSYLSGMPECKFGINDKITVENRTKTQLDSNNPNNNNSTNPSTTTKTAIAIDDCQFHQCVKLSKFESEHSISFIPPDGEFELMRYRTTKDISLP
;
A
#
# COMPACT_ATOMS: atom_id res chain seq x y z
N SER A 1 -22.50 -6.16 20.30
CA SER A 1 -22.06 -6.68 18.99
C SER A 1 -20.80 -7.50 19.14
N PHE A 2 -20.73 -8.64 18.45
CA PHE A 2 -19.55 -9.51 18.38
C PHE A 2 -19.02 -9.46 16.96
N PHE A 3 -17.79 -9.00 16.79
CA PHE A 3 -17.07 -8.99 15.51
C PHE A 3 -16.01 -10.07 15.59
N TYR A 4 -15.93 -10.94 14.58
CA TYR A 4 -14.93 -11.99 14.60
C TYR A 4 -14.39 -12.27 13.21
N THR A 5 -13.12 -12.65 13.16
CA THR A 5 -12.47 -13.16 11.95
C THR A 5 -11.80 -14.49 12.27
N LYS A 6 -11.78 -15.38 11.29
CA LYS A 6 -11.14 -16.69 11.41
C LYS A 6 -9.85 -16.69 10.61
N ARG A 7 -8.76 -17.15 11.23
CA ARG A 7 -7.49 -17.46 10.56
C ARG A 7 -7.07 -18.87 10.95
N SER A 8 -7.06 -19.76 9.96
CA SER A 8 -6.84 -21.19 10.19
C SER A 8 -7.85 -21.73 11.22
N ASN A 9 -7.37 -22.22 12.37
CA ASN A 9 -8.18 -22.73 13.48
C ASN A 9 -8.38 -21.72 14.62
N ILE A 10 -7.89 -20.49 14.49
CA ILE A 10 -8.00 -19.44 15.53
C ILE A 10 -9.07 -18.44 15.15
N TRP A 11 -9.86 -18.05 16.15
CA TRP A 11 -10.85 -16.98 16.07
C TRP A 11 -10.31 -15.76 16.82
N LEU A 12 -10.23 -14.62 16.12
CA LEU A 12 -10.00 -13.33 16.76
C LEU A 12 -11.34 -12.64 16.89
N CYS A 13 -11.71 -12.29 18.12
CA CYS A 13 -13.01 -11.72 18.45
C CYS A 13 -12.81 -10.34 19.10
N ALA A 14 -13.53 -9.34 18.58
CA ALA A 14 -13.69 -8.05 19.21
C ALA A 14 -15.15 -7.90 19.69
N VAL A 15 -15.32 -7.43 20.92
CA VAL A 15 -16.65 -7.28 21.54
C VAL A 15 -16.87 -5.81 21.83
N ALA A 16 -17.98 -5.26 21.35
CA ALA A 16 -18.36 -3.89 21.65
C ALA A 16 -19.84 -3.81 22.04
N LYS A 17 -20.14 -3.02 23.07
CA LYS A 17 -21.52 -2.69 23.45
C LYS A 17 -22.03 -1.39 22.83
N GLN A 18 -21.12 -0.56 22.34
CA GLN A 18 -21.42 0.74 21.75
C GLN A 18 -21.63 0.65 20.24
N ASN A 19 -22.24 1.68 19.66
CA ASN A 19 -22.35 1.83 18.22
C ASN A 19 -21.02 2.31 17.64
N ILE A 20 -20.20 1.39 17.14
CA ILE A 20 -18.88 1.66 16.59
C ILE A 20 -18.83 1.34 15.10
N ASN A 21 -17.86 1.92 14.40
CA ASN A 21 -17.63 1.63 12.99
C ASN A 21 -17.13 0.18 12.82
N ALA A 22 -18.00 -0.70 12.32
CA ALA A 22 -17.68 -2.11 12.10
C ALA A 22 -16.49 -2.31 11.14
N ALA A 23 -16.36 -1.46 10.11
CA ALA A 23 -15.26 -1.57 9.15
C ALA A 23 -13.90 -1.29 9.83
N MET A 24 -13.84 -0.31 10.73
CA MET A 24 -12.64 -0.04 11.53
C MET A 24 -12.24 -1.26 12.38
N VAL A 25 -13.22 -1.94 12.99
CA VAL A 25 -12.96 -3.14 13.79
C VAL A 25 -12.38 -4.26 12.93
N PHE A 26 -12.95 -4.52 11.75
CA PHE A 26 -12.44 -5.55 10.86
C PHE A 26 -11.06 -5.21 10.28
N GLU A 27 -10.81 -3.94 9.94
CA GLU A 27 -9.49 -3.48 9.50
C GLU A 27 -8.46 -3.68 10.61
N PHE A 28 -8.78 -3.28 11.84
CA PHE A 28 -7.92 -3.53 12.99
C PHE A 28 -7.64 -5.03 13.20
N LEU A 29 -8.66 -5.88 13.16
CA LEU A 29 -8.47 -7.33 13.32
C LEU A 29 -7.55 -7.91 12.23
N ASN A 30 -7.71 -7.47 10.98
CA ASN A 30 -6.83 -7.88 9.88
C ASN A 30 -5.39 -7.36 10.09
N LYS A 31 -5.22 -6.10 10.49
CA LYS A 31 -3.90 -5.53 10.79
C LYS A 31 -3.22 -6.22 11.97
N MET A 32 -3.96 -6.57 13.02
CA MET A 32 -3.42 -7.32 14.15
C MET A 32 -2.90 -8.70 13.71
N ILE A 33 -3.62 -9.36 12.80
CA ILE A 33 -3.17 -10.63 12.19
C ILE A 33 -1.86 -10.41 11.41
N ASP A 34 -1.77 -9.37 10.59
CA ASP A 34 -0.56 -9.07 9.82
C ASP A 34 0.64 -8.76 10.73
N VAL A 35 0.40 -8.01 11.82
CA VAL A 35 1.41 -7.70 12.85
C VAL A 35 1.90 -9.00 13.50
N MET A 36 0.99 -9.83 14.00
CA MET A 36 1.31 -11.14 14.57
C MET A 36 2.15 -12.00 13.60
N GLN A 37 1.76 -12.03 12.33
CA GLN A 37 2.49 -12.77 11.30
C GLN A 37 3.88 -12.22 11.04
N SER A 38 4.06 -10.90 11.09
CA SER A 38 5.36 -10.25 10.96
C SER A 38 6.31 -10.61 12.13
N TYR A 39 5.78 -10.84 13.34
CA TYR A 39 6.59 -11.15 14.53
C TYR A 39 6.97 -12.62 14.66
N PHE A 40 6.01 -13.54 14.50
CA PHE A 40 6.22 -14.96 14.79
C PHE A 40 5.74 -15.89 13.67
N GLY A 41 5.44 -15.35 12.49
CA GLY A 41 5.05 -16.14 11.33
C GLY A 41 3.63 -16.69 11.42
N LYS A 42 3.44 -17.97 11.14
CA LYS A 42 2.09 -18.55 11.04
C LYS A 42 1.31 -18.39 12.36
N ILE A 43 0.07 -17.92 12.28
CA ILE A 43 -0.83 -17.91 13.44
C ILE A 43 -1.35 -19.34 13.68
N SER A 44 -0.88 -19.96 14.75
CA SER A 44 -1.27 -21.30 15.24
C SER A 44 -1.45 -21.26 16.76
N GLU A 45 -2.15 -22.26 17.30
CA GLU A 45 -2.36 -22.36 18.76
C GLU A 45 -1.04 -22.41 19.53
N GLU A 46 -0.06 -23.16 19.01
CA GLU A 46 1.28 -23.25 19.56
C GLU A 46 1.99 -21.89 19.57
N ASN A 47 1.97 -21.16 18.45
CA ASN A 47 2.63 -19.87 18.37
C ASN A 47 1.99 -18.81 19.27
N VAL A 48 0.66 -18.84 19.43
CA VAL A 48 -0.03 -17.96 20.39
C VAL A 48 0.40 -18.28 21.82
N LYS A 49 0.45 -19.58 22.19
CA LYS A 49 0.89 -20.00 23.53
C LYS A 49 2.36 -19.65 23.81
N ASN A 50 3.23 -19.82 22.83
CA ASN A 50 4.67 -19.55 23.00
C ASN A 50 5.01 -18.06 23.02
N ASN A 51 4.15 -17.20 22.45
CA ASN A 51 4.38 -15.75 22.33
C ASN A 51 3.36 -14.91 23.12
N PHE A 52 2.69 -15.47 24.14
CA PHE A 52 1.59 -14.78 24.81
C PHE A 52 2.00 -13.44 25.44
N VAL A 53 3.20 -13.33 26.02
CA VAL A 53 3.74 -12.08 26.58
C VAL A 53 3.85 -11.00 25.51
N LEU A 54 4.47 -11.34 24.37
CA LEU A 54 4.58 -10.44 23.22
C LEU A 54 3.20 -10.01 22.69
N ILE A 55 2.24 -10.93 22.65
CA ILE A 55 0.89 -10.62 22.18
C ILE A 55 0.21 -9.61 23.11
N TYR A 56 0.38 -9.73 24.43
CA TYR A 56 -0.14 -8.73 25.37
C TYR A 56 0.51 -7.36 25.17
N GLU A 57 1.84 -7.31 25.05
CA GLU A 57 2.55 -6.05 24.79
C GLU A 57 2.10 -5.39 23.48
N LEU A 58 1.93 -6.20 22.42
CA LEU A 58 1.43 -5.70 21.14
C LEU A 58 0.01 -5.16 21.26
N LEU A 59 -0.89 -5.87 21.96
CA LEU A 59 -2.28 -5.43 22.12
C LEU A 59 -2.38 -4.12 22.89
N ASP A 60 -1.60 -3.97 23.97
CA ASP A 60 -1.59 -2.76 24.79
C ASP A 60 -1.04 -1.55 24.00
N GLU A 61 -0.06 -1.76 23.12
CA GLU A 61 0.49 -0.68 22.30
C GLU A 61 -0.41 -0.30 21.12
N VAL A 62 -1.00 -1.29 20.41
CA VAL A 62 -1.74 -1.04 19.16
C VAL A 62 -3.21 -0.69 19.38
N LEU A 63 -3.75 -0.86 20.59
CA LEU A 63 -5.15 -0.59 20.91
C LEU A 63 -5.31 -0.04 22.34
N ASP A 64 -5.43 1.27 22.46
CA ASP A 64 -5.71 1.92 23.75
C ASP A 64 -7.20 2.23 23.88
N PHE A 65 -7.85 1.67 24.90
CA PHE A 65 -9.28 1.87 25.21
C PHE A 65 -10.23 1.68 24.02
N GLY A 66 -9.87 0.81 23.07
CA GLY A 66 -10.66 0.54 21.86
C GLY A 66 -10.39 1.50 20.69
N TYR A 67 -9.43 2.42 20.83
CA TYR A 67 -8.92 3.26 19.75
C TYR A 67 -7.64 2.65 19.16
N PRO A 68 -7.67 2.19 17.89
CA PRO A 68 -6.47 1.70 17.23
C PRO A 68 -5.39 2.78 17.17
N GLN A 69 -4.19 2.43 17.61
CA GLN A 69 -2.99 3.26 17.56
C GLN A 69 -2.12 2.84 16.36
N ASN A 70 -0.85 3.24 16.35
CA ASN A 70 0.08 2.87 15.29
C ASN A 70 0.34 1.36 15.30
N SER A 71 -0.03 0.68 14.20
CA SER A 71 0.17 -0.76 14.00
C SER A 71 1.26 -1.07 12.95
N ASP A 72 2.12 -0.10 12.63
CA ASP A 72 3.24 -0.31 11.71
C ASP A 72 4.29 -1.23 12.36
N THR A 73 4.44 -2.44 11.79
CA THR A 73 5.38 -3.45 12.30
C THR A 73 6.83 -2.98 12.29
N GLY A 74 7.22 -2.11 11.36
CA GLY A 74 8.57 -1.56 11.30
C GLY A 74 8.87 -0.66 12.49
N VAL A 75 7.87 0.11 12.94
CA VAL A 75 7.94 0.96 14.12
C VAL A 75 7.86 0.12 15.38
N LEU A 76 6.86 -0.76 15.51
CA LEU A 76 6.67 -1.61 16.69
C LEU A 76 7.92 -2.44 17.00
N LYS A 77 8.57 -3.02 15.98
CA LYS A 77 9.77 -3.87 16.15
C LYS A 77 10.98 -3.12 16.70
N THR A 78 10.97 -1.79 16.72
CA THR A 78 12.07 -1.00 17.29
C THR A 78 12.06 -0.96 18.82
N PHE A 79 10.90 -1.13 19.46
CA PHE A 79 10.77 -1.07 20.91
C PHE A 79 10.06 -2.27 21.54
N ILE A 80 9.34 -3.09 20.76
CA ILE A 80 8.81 -4.39 21.18
C ILE A 80 9.70 -5.48 20.56
N THR A 81 10.61 -6.05 21.35
CA THR A 81 11.59 -7.03 20.87
C THR A 81 11.43 -8.39 21.56
N GLN A 82 11.42 -9.46 20.77
CA GLN A 82 11.46 -10.85 21.29
C GLN A 82 12.80 -11.21 21.94
N GLN A 83 13.87 -10.50 21.56
CA GLN A 83 15.20 -10.69 22.11
C GLN A 83 15.37 -9.75 23.29
N GLY A 84 15.97 -10.25 24.38
CA GLY A 84 16.02 -9.58 25.68
C GLY A 84 16.48 -8.12 25.61
N VAL A 85 16.01 -7.33 26.59
CA VAL A 85 16.19 -5.88 26.72
C VAL A 85 17.63 -5.48 26.44
N ARG A 86 17.92 -5.07 25.20
CA ARG A 86 19.14 -4.32 24.92
C ARG A 86 18.95 -2.92 25.47
N PRO A 87 19.93 -2.35 26.19
CA PRO A 87 19.85 -0.96 26.59
C PRO A 87 19.77 -0.10 25.32
N VAL A 88 18.59 0.47 25.07
CA VAL A 88 18.33 1.36 23.95
C VAL A 88 19.14 2.63 24.19
N THR A 89 19.96 3.01 23.21
CA THR A 89 20.75 4.24 23.32
C THR A 89 19.81 5.45 23.25
N ARG A 90 20.21 6.57 23.87
CA ARG A 90 19.41 7.81 23.85
C ARG A 90 19.11 8.30 22.42
N GLU A 91 20.02 8.02 21.49
CA GLU A 91 19.87 8.33 20.06
C GLU A 91 18.83 7.44 19.37
N GLU A 92 18.80 6.14 19.66
CA GLU A 92 17.75 5.24 19.18
C GLU A 92 16.37 5.67 19.72
N GLN A 93 16.31 6.07 20.99
CA GLN A 93 15.06 6.51 21.60
C GLN A 93 14.49 7.77 20.94
N THR A 94 15.34 8.75 20.61
CA THR A 94 14.91 9.94 19.84
C THR A 94 14.44 9.60 18.43
N ASN A 95 15.10 8.64 17.77
CA ASN A 95 14.72 8.20 16.42
C ASN A 95 13.36 7.50 16.44
N VAL A 96 13.09 6.65 17.44
CA VAL A 96 11.79 6.01 17.63
C VAL A 96 10.70 7.05 17.87
N THR A 97 10.93 8.02 18.76
CA THR A 97 9.96 9.11 19.00
C THR A 97 9.66 9.89 17.72
N SER A 98 10.66 10.19 16.89
CA SER A 98 10.44 10.88 15.61
C SER A 98 9.67 10.02 14.59
N ALA A 99 9.86 8.70 14.57
CA ALA A 99 9.11 7.82 13.66
C ALA A 99 7.64 7.66 14.08
N VAL A 100 7.35 7.74 15.38
CA VAL A 100 5.99 7.65 15.92
C VAL A 100 5.24 8.98 15.81
N THR A 101 5.91 10.10 16.08
CA THR A 101 5.28 11.44 16.14
C THR A 101 5.45 12.25 14.84
N GLY A 102 6.32 11.81 13.93
CA GLY A 102 6.59 12.48 12.67
C GLY A 102 5.47 12.31 11.64
N GLN A 103 5.41 13.24 10.69
CA GLN A 103 4.42 13.20 9.59
C GLN A 103 4.59 12.00 8.65
N ILE A 104 5.77 11.35 8.65
CA ILE A 104 6.11 10.21 7.80
C ILE A 104 6.50 9.03 8.71
N GLY A 105 5.55 8.14 8.97
CA GLY A 105 5.77 6.96 9.84
C GLY A 105 6.36 5.74 9.13
N TRP A 106 6.28 5.68 7.80
CA TRP A 106 6.62 4.48 7.02
C TRP A 106 8.05 4.46 6.46
N ARG A 107 8.86 5.50 6.71
CA ARG A 107 10.26 5.57 6.24
C ARG A 107 11.14 6.28 7.26
N ARG A 108 12.24 5.63 7.65
CA ARG A 108 13.22 6.18 8.59
C ARG A 108 14.23 7.10 7.90
N GLU A 109 14.68 8.12 8.62
CA GLU A 109 15.80 8.96 8.20
C GLU A 109 17.14 8.20 8.28
N GLY A 110 18.16 8.68 7.55
CA GLY A 110 19.52 8.13 7.63
C GLY A 110 19.77 6.79 6.91
N ILE A 111 18.77 6.22 6.24
CA ILE A 111 18.93 5.01 5.42
C ILE A 111 20.01 5.25 4.35
N LYS A 112 20.98 4.34 4.23
CA LYS A 112 22.08 4.46 3.28
C LYS A 112 22.33 3.13 2.57
N TYR A 113 22.24 3.16 1.25
CA TYR A 113 22.62 2.05 0.38
C TYR A 113 23.90 2.40 -0.38
N ARG A 114 24.71 1.39 -0.68
CA ARG A 114 25.89 1.55 -1.56
C ARG A 114 25.48 1.95 -2.97
N ARG A 115 24.32 1.46 -3.43
CA ARG A 115 23.72 1.76 -4.72
C ARG A 115 22.24 1.96 -4.51
N ASN A 116 21.69 3.03 -5.07
CA ASN A 116 20.26 3.28 -5.05
C ASN A 116 19.61 2.48 -6.17
N GLU A 117 18.75 1.53 -5.81
CA GLU A 117 18.05 0.66 -6.76
C GLU A 117 16.56 0.61 -6.42
N LEU A 118 15.74 0.44 -7.46
CA LEU A 118 14.29 0.40 -7.35
C LEU A 118 13.77 -0.63 -8.34
N PHE A 119 13.02 -1.60 -7.85
CA PHE A 119 12.38 -2.63 -8.68
C PHE A 119 10.86 -2.48 -8.60
N LEU A 120 10.21 -2.72 -9.72
CA LEU A 120 8.76 -2.61 -9.87
C LEU A 120 8.24 -3.88 -10.53
N ASP A 121 7.36 -4.57 -9.83
CA ASP A 121 6.66 -5.75 -10.30
C ASP A 121 5.18 -5.39 -10.50
N VAL A 122 4.72 -5.40 -11.75
CA VAL A 122 3.30 -5.22 -12.09
C VAL A 122 2.69 -6.60 -12.24
N ILE A 123 1.78 -6.94 -11.34
CA ILE A 123 1.15 -8.26 -11.27
C ILE A 123 -0.33 -8.11 -11.58
N GLU A 124 -0.78 -8.76 -12.64
CA GLU A 124 -2.16 -8.72 -13.09
C GLU A 124 -2.81 -10.10 -12.99
N SER A 125 -4.01 -10.13 -12.40
CA SER A 125 -4.87 -11.31 -12.36
C SER A 125 -6.05 -11.08 -13.30
N VAL A 126 -6.12 -11.87 -14.36
CA VAL A 126 -7.25 -11.86 -15.31
C VAL A 126 -8.37 -12.72 -14.75
N ASN A 127 -9.48 -12.09 -14.38
CA ASN A 127 -10.68 -12.77 -13.90
C ASN A 127 -11.69 -12.85 -15.04
N LEU A 128 -11.93 -14.06 -15.56
CA LEU A 128 -12.85 -14.32 -16.66
C LEU A 128 -13.96 -15.27 -16.21
N LEU A 129 -15.21 -14.87 -16.46
CA LEU A 129 -16.39 -15.72 -16.37
C LEU A 129 -16.98 -15.85 -17.77
N MET A 130 -17.04 -17.07 -18.28
CA MET A 130 -17.53 -17.39 -19.62
C MET A 130 -18.63 -18.44 -19.55
N SER A 131 -19.66 -18.30 -20.38
CA SER A 131 -20.71 -19.30 -20.53
C SER A 131 -20.19 -20.55 -21.26
N GLN A 132 -20.93 -21.65 -21.18
CA GLN A 132 -20.63 -22.87 -21.92
C GLN A 132 -20.67 -22.67 -23.45
N GLN A 133 -21.41 -21.66 -23.92
CA GLN A 133 -21.51 -21.28 -25.33
C GLN A 133 -20.35 -20.37 -25.80
N GLY A 134 -19.40 -20.04 -24.92
CA GLY A 134 -18.27 -19.16 -25.24
C GLY A 134 -18.58 -17.66 -25.10
N GLN A 135 -19.72 -17.29 -24.52
CA GLN A 135 -20.04 -15.88 -24.27
C GLN A 135 -19.36 -15.40 -22.99
N VAL A 136 -18.59 -14.31 -23.07
CA VAL A 136 -18.01 -13.66 -21.88
C VAL A 136 -19.12 -13.00 -21.06
N LEU A 137 -19.30 -13.45 -19.82
CA LEU A 137 -20.29 -12.93 -18.88
C LEU A 137 -19.70 -11.84 -17.98
N SER A 138 -18.43 -11.98 -17.59
CA SER A 138 -17.70 -10.97 -16.83
C SER A 138 -16.22 -11.11 -17.12
N THR A 139 -15.55 -9.97 -17.30
CA THR A 139 -14.10 -9.92 -17.42
C THR A 139 -13.59 -8.70 -16.66
N HIS A 140 -12.60 -8.89 -15.81
CA HIS A 140 -11.88 -7.78 -15.19
C HIS A 140 -10.45 -8.19 -14.85
N VAL A 141 -9.54 -7.23 -14.91
CA VAL A 141 -8.17 -7.37 -14.44
C VAL A 141 -8.07 -6.71 -13.07
N ALA A 142 -7.58 -7.48 -12.10
CA ALA A 142 -7.15 -6.98 -10.81
C ALA A 142 -5.62 -6.87 -10.83
N GLY A 143 -5.11 -5.65 -10.89
CA GLY A 143 -3.68 -5.36 -10.92
C GLY A 143 -3.16 -4.87 -9.57
N ARG A 144 -1.91 -5.18 -9.27
CA ARG A 144 -1.15 -4.57 -8.17
C ARG A 144 0.27 -4.26 -8.59
N VAL A 145 0.79 -3.16 -8.05
CA VAL A 145 2.17 -2.72 -8.26
C VAL A 145 2.94 -2.96 -6.97
N VAL A 146 3.82 -3.96 -6.98
CA VAL A 146 4.74 -4.25 -5.88
C VAL A 146 6.06 -3.55 -6.17
N MET A 147 6.57 -2.81 -5.19
CA MET A 147 7.82 -2.06 -5.30
C MET A 147 8.84 -2.61 -4.31
N LYS A 148 10.10 -2.73 -4.74
CA LYS A 148 11.26 -2.93 -3.87
C LYS A 148 12.17 -1.72 -3.94
N SER A 149 12.21 -0.95 -2.86
CA SER A 149 12.93 0.31 -2.78
C SER A 149 14.17 0.15 -1.91
N TYR A 150 15.35 0.27 -2.54
CA TYR A 150 16.65 0.31 -1.87
C TYR A 150 17.28 1.68 -2.12
N LEU A 151 16.66 2.71 -1.56
CA LEU A 151 17.04 4.11 -1.76
C LEU A 151 17.60 4.71 -0.48
N SER A 152 18.59 5.59 -0.61
CA SER A 152 19.19 6.32 0.52
C SER A 152 18.40 7.59 0.84
N GLY A 153 18.40 8.00 2.12
CA GLY A 153 17.77 9.24 2.59
C GLY A 153 16.23 9.20 2.55
N MET A 154 15.60 10.34 2.29
CA MET A 154 14.15 10.54 2.18
C MET A 154 13.75 10.98 0.77
N PRO A 155 13.81 10.10 -0.25
CA PRO A 155 13.51 10.49 -1.62
C PRO A 155 12.01 10.68 -1.84
N GLU A 156 11.63 11.76 -2.53
CA GLU A 156 10.29 11.90 -3.12
C GLU A 156 10.30 11.29 -4.53
N CYS A 157 9.53 10.24 -4.72
CA CYS A 157 9.35 9.54 -5.99
C CYS A 157 8.05 9.97 -6.67
N LYS A 158 8.04 9.90 -8.00
CA LYS A 158 6.84 10.05 -8.83
C LYS A 158 6.69 8.83 -9.72
N PHE A 159 5.50 8.23 -9.73
CA PHE A 159 5.16 7.11 -10.60
C PHE A 159 4.13 7.58 -11.63
N GLY A 160 4.41 7.33 -12.90
CA GLY A 160 3.55 7.70 -14.01
C GLY A 160 2.98 6.44 -14.67
N ILE A 161 1.67 6.41 -14.87
CA ILE A 161 0.96 5.36 -15.60
C ILE A 161 0.39 5.98 -16.88
N ASN A 162 0.31 5.18 -17.95
CA ASN A 162 -0.40 5.57 -19.17
C ASN A 162 -1.91 5.45 -18.98
N ASP A 163 -2.46 6.13 -17.98
CA ASP A 163 -3.92 6.19 -17.78
C ASP A 163 -4.54 7.13 -18.84
N LYS A 164 -5.71 6.76 -19.38
CA LYS A 164 -6.44 7.53 -20.40
C LYS A 164 -6.61 8.99 -19.97
N ILE A 165 -6.94 9.23 -18.70
CA ILE A 165 -7.15 10.58 -18.17
C ILE A 165 -5.85 11.39 -18.19
N THR A 166 -4.74 10.79 -17.77
CA THR A 166 -3.43 11.45 -17.78
C THR A 166 -2.96 11.76 -19.21
N VAL A 167 -3.24 10.87 -20.17
CA VAL A 167 -2.89 11.06 -21.58
C VAL A 167 -3.72 12.19 -22.20
N GLU A 168 -5.02 12.24 -21.94
CA GLU A 168 -5.92 13.32 -22.41
C GLU A 168 -5.57 14.70 -21.83
N ASN A 169 -5.17 14.76 -20.56
CA ASN A 169 -4.75 16.03 -19.95
C ASN A 169 -3.44 16.55 -20.54
N ARG A 170 -2.49 15.67 -20.91
CA ARG A 170 -1.24 16.06 -21.58
C ARG A 170 -1.47 16.56 -23.01
N THR A 171 -2.40 15.97 -23.75
CA THR A 171 -2.71 16.43 -25.12
C THR A 171 -3.37 17.81 -25.10
N LYS A 172 -4.25 18.08 -24.12
CA LYS A 172 -4.83 19.42 -23.92
C LYS A 172 -3.78 20.49 -23.59
N THR A 173 -2.84 20.20 -22.67
CA THR A 173 -1.80 21.18 -22.30
C THR A 173 -0.80 21.48 -23.43
N GLN A 174 -0.56 20.54 -24.34
CA GLN A 174 0.26 20.78 -25.53
C GLN A 174 -0.44 21.64 -26.59
N LEU A 175 -1.77 21.58 -26.68
CA LEU A 175 -2.53 22.40 -27.63
C LEU A 175 -2.56 23.88 -27.22
N ASP A 176 -2.56 24.18 -25.92
CA ASP A 176 -2.59 25.56 -25.40
C ASP A 176 -1.22 26.28 -25.45
N SER A 177 -0.13 25.56 -25.74
CA SER A 177 1.23 26.11 -25.83
C SER A 177 1.69 26.41 -27.26
N ASN A 178 0.82 26.33 -28.26
CA ASN A 178 1.19 26.51 -29.66
C ASN A 178 1.36 28.00 -30.04
N ASN A 179 2.63 28.39 -30.15
CA ASN A 179 3.11 29.55 -30.89
C ASN A 179 2.58 29.50 -32.35
N PRO A 180 1.91 30.53 -32.90
CA PRO A 180 1.17 30.43 -34.17
C PRO A 180 2.01 30.23 -35.46
N ASN A 181 3.32 30.02 -35.37
CA ASN A 181 4.24 30.11 -36.51
C ASN A 181 4.88 28.80 -36.98
N ASN A 182 4.35 27.63 -36.61
CA ASN A 182 4.93 26.35 -37.05
C ASN A 182 4.00 25.57 -38.00
N ASN A 183 4.06 25.92 -39.29
CA ASN A 183 3.41 25.22 -40.40
C ASN A 183 4.13 23.91 -40.76
N ASN A 184 4.24 22.98 -39.82
CA ASN A 184 4.58 21.59 -40.13
C ASN A 184 3.37 20.71 -39.84
N SER A 185 2.57 20.51 -40.89
CA SER A 185 1.60 19.42 -41.00
C SER A 185 2.35 18.09 -41.02
N THR A 186 2.78 17.63 -39.86
CA THR A 186 3.06 16.22 -39.62
C THR A 186 1.79 15.60 -39.07
N ASN A 187 1.10 14.84 -39.93
CA ASN A 187 0.04 13.92 -39.59
C ASN A 187 0.26 13.31 -38.20
N PRO A 188 -0.70 13.37 -37.26
CA PRO A 188 -0.60 12.62 -36.01
C PRO A 188 -0.89 11.14 -36.33
N SER A 189 0.06 10.49 -37.00
CA SER A 189 0.22 9.03 -36.98
C SER A 189 0.87 8.60 -35.65
N THR A 190 0.50 9.28 -34.56
CA THR A 190 0.86 8.89 -33.21
C THR A 190 0.10 7.61 -32.91
N THR A 191 0.81 6.50 -33.07
CA THR A 191 0.63 5.22 -32.39
C THR A 191 -0.35 5.41 -31.24
N THR A 192 -1.55 4.85 -31.36
CA THR A 192 -2.52 4.78 -30.29
C THR A 192 -1.80 4.20 -29.08
N LYS A 193 -1.23 5.06 -28.22
CA LYS A 193 -0.69 4.63 -26.94
C LYS A 193 -1.89 4.00 -26.28
N THR A 194 -1.82 2.68 -26.10
CA THR A 194 -2.83 1.85 -25.45
C THR A 194 -2.95 2.36 -24.03
N ALA A 195 -3.73 3.42 -23.88
CA ALA A 195 -3.96 4.07 -22.62
C ALA A 195 -4.92 3.17 -21.84
N ILE A 196 -4.53 2.84 -20.63
CA ILE A 196 -5.27 1.91 -19.79
C ILE A 196 -6.42 2.70 -19.17
N ALA A 197 -7.65 2.21 -19.35
CA ALA A 197 -8.78 2.73 -18.60
C ALA A 197 -8.77 2.09 -17.22
N ILE A 198 -8.37 2.85 -16.19
CA ILE A 198 -8.43 2.36 -14.83
C ILE A 198 -9.80 2.74 -14.24
N ASP A 199 -10.54 1.75 -13.74
CA ASP A 199 -11.86 1.97 -13.15
C ASP A 199 -11.76 2.44 -11.69
N ASP A 200 -10.87 1.82 -10.92
CA ASP A 200 -10.56 2.21 -9.56
C ASP A 200 -9.09 1.97 -9.21
N CYS A 201 -8.58 2.78 -8.27
CA CYS A 201 -7.24 2.69 -7.72
C CYS A 201 -7.32 2.72 -6.19
N GLN A 202 -6.48 1.90 -5.56
CA GLN A 202 -6.20 1.96 -4.13
C GLN A 202 -4.71 2.19 -3.95
N PHE A 203 -4.33 3.10 -3.05
CA PHE A 203 -2.93 3.48 -2.86
C PHE A 203 -2.46 3.14 -1.46
N HIS A 204 -1.16 2.87 -1.34
CA HIS A 204 -0.48 2.86 -0.06
C HIS A 204 -0.54 4.26 0.59
N GLN A 205 -0.52 4.32 1.92
CA GLN A 205 -0.55 5.57 2.70
C GLN A 205 0.57 6.56 2.36
N CYS A 206 1.64 6.10 1.72
CA CYS A 206 2.75 6.94 1.31
C CYS A 206 2.42 7.87 0.12
N VAL A 207 1.32 7.61 -0.59
CA VAL A 207 0.89 8.39 -1.76
C VAL A 207 0.13 9.63 -1.32
N LYS A 208 0.54 10.78 -1.86
CA LYS A 208 -0.14 12.07 -1.66
C LYS A 208 -1.41 12.14 -2.50
N LEU A 209 -2.53 11.69 -1.95
CA LEU A 209 -3.83 11.62 -2.65
C LEU A 209 -4.28 12.96 -3.24
N SER A 210 -4.00 14.08 -2.55
CA SER A 210 -4.33 15.43 -3.06
C SER A 210 -3.62 15.78 -4.38
N LYS A 211 -2.39 15.32 -4.57
CA LYS A 211 -1.66 15.48 -5.85
C LYS A 211 -2.20 14.54 -6.93
N PHE A 212 -2.66 13.35 -6.55
CA PHE A 212 -3.29 12.44 -7.50
C PHE A 212 -4.66 12.99 -7.98
N GLU A 213 -5.46 13.55 -7.09
CA GLU A 213 -6.77 14.12 -7.43
C GLU A 213 -6.65 15.34 -8.35
N SER A 214 -5.65 16.20 -8.13
CA SER A 214 -5.47 17.44 -8.91
C SER A 214 -4.69 17.23 -10.22
N GLU A 215 -3.63 16.44 -10.21
CA GLU A 215 -2.68 16.31 -11.32
C GLU A 215 -2.66 14.92 -11.95
N HIS A 216 -3.39 13.95 -11.39
CA HIS A 216 -3.25 12.52 -11.70
C HIS A 216 -1.80 12.02 -11.60
N SER A 217 -1.04 12.61 -10.67
CA SER A 217 0.37 12.29 -10.44
C SER A 217 0.54 11.52 -9.13
N ILE A 218 1.06 10.29 -9.20
CA ILE A 218 1.34 9.46 -8.01
C ILE A 218 2.68 9.90 -7.42
N SER A 219 2.63 10.77 -6.41
CA SER A 219 3.80 11.30 -5.70
C SER A 219 3.88 10.72 -4.29
N PHE A 220 5.03 10.18 -3.89
CA PHE A 220 5.17 9.46 -2.62
C PHE A 220 6.62 9.43 -2.12
N ILE A 221 6.78 9.16 -0.82
CA ILE A 221 8.08 8.79 -0.23
C ILE A 221 8.01 7.29 0.06
N PRO A 222 8.73 6.41 -0.65
CA PRO A 222 8.55 4.97 -0.54
C PRO A 222 9.05 4.44 0.82
N PRO A 223 8.32 3.51 1.45
CA PRO A 223 8.89 2.61 2.44
C PRO A 223 10.19 1.96 1.95
N ASP A 224 11.02 1.52 2.89
CA ASP A 224 12.23 0.80 2.60
C ASP A 224 11.95 -0.69 2.39
N GLY A 225 12.58 -1.34 1.41
CA GLY A 225 12.34 -2.73 1.07
C GLY A 225 11.10 -2.96 0.20
N GLU A 226 10.48 -4.13 0.35
CA GLU A 226 9.33 -4.58 -0.45
C GLU A 226 8.00 -4.09 0.15
N PHE A 227 7.17 -3.43 -0.66
CA PHE A 227 5.81 -3.03 -0.28
C PHE A 227 4.90 -2.95 -1.51
N GLU A 228 3.59 -2.98 -1.29
CA GLU A 228 2.61 -2.78 -2.35
C GLU A 228 2.29 -1.28 -2.47
N LEU A 229 2.61 -0.66 -3.61
CA LEU A 229 2.40 0.77 -3.83
C LEU A 229 0.94 1.09 -4.14
N MET A 230 0.32 0.29 -5.00
CA MET A 230 -1.07 0.49 -5.40
C MET A 230 -1.71 -0.80 -5.92
N ARG A 231 -3.05 -0.83 -5.86
CA ARG A 231 -3.90 -1.76 -6.57
C ARG A 231 -4.75 -0.99 -7.57
N TYR A 232 -5.09 -1.62 -8.67
CA TYR A 232 -6.01 -1.06 -9.65
C TYR A 232 -6.91 -2.15 -10.21
N ARG A 233 -8.07 -1.73 -10.71
CA ARG A 233 -8.99 -2.61 -11.43
C ARG A 233 -9.35 -2.00 -12.78
N THR A 234 -9.40 -2.85 -13.78
CA THR A 234 -9.82 -2.50 -15.14
C THR A 234 -10.81 -3.54 -15.66
N THR A 235 -11.92 -3.07 -16.23
CA THR A 235 -12.98 -3.91 -16.83
C THR A 235 -13.07 -3.75 -18.35
N LYS A 236 -12.27 -2.84 -18.93
CA LYS A 236 -12.29 -2.49 -20.35
C LYS A 236 -10.99 -2.88 -21.04
N ASP A 237 -11.06 -3.09 -22.34
CA ASP A 237 -9.90 -3.29 -23.21
C ASP A 237 -9.00 -4.48 -22.79
N ILE A 238 -9.60 -5.53 -22.22
CA ILE A 238 -8.90 -6.74 -21.79
C ILE A 238 -8.73 -7.66 -22.98
N SER A 239 -7.47 -7.96 -23.32
CA SER A 239 -7.14 -8.98 -24.31
C SER A 239 -7.19 -10.35 -23.65
N LEU A 240 -8.08 -11.21 -24.12
CA LEU A 240 -8.15 -12.60 -23.67
C LEU A 240 -7.08 -13.43 -24.40
N PRO A 241 -6.43 -14.40 -23.72
CA PRO A 241 -5.48 -15.30 -24.34
C PRO A 241 -6.13 -16.26 -25.34
#